data_AF-A0A1E3W1W6-F1
#
_entry.id   AF-A0A1E3W1W6-F1
#
_cell.length_a   1.000
_cell.length_b   1.000
_cell.length_c   1.000
_cell.angle_alpha   90.00
_cell.angle_beta   90.00
_cell.angle_gamma   90.00
#
_symmetry.space_group_name_H-M   'P 1'
#
loop_
_entity.id
_entity.type
_entity.pdbx_description
1 polymer ?
#
loop_
_entity_poly.entity_id
_entity_poly.type
_entity_poly.pdbx_seq_one_letter_code
_entity_poly.pdbx_strand_id
1 'polypeptide(L)'
;MAEELLHPMVPIISDLDDAVDEMQTELLVSTDKPIRKRLHGIRQEAIALRRYLAPQRDAMSRLQTEPMTWLNDLDRAYLRETADRTLRFVEDLDSIRERAAIAQDELNNRVNDQMNRTMYLLTVVATLLLPASLLTGLLGINVGGVPGVESDWAFLAVAILIPGLALLEFLFLRWMKWI
;
A
#
# COMPACT_ATOMS: atom_id res chain seq x y z
N MET A 1 18.56 20.28 33.15
CA MET A 1 17.25 20.80 32.69
C MET A 1 16.96 20.45 31.23
N ALA A 2 17.81 20.79 30.24
CA ALA A 2 17.58 20.38 28.85
C ALA A 2 17.74 18.85 28.63
N GLU A 3 18.72 18.23 29.31
CA GLU A 3 18.97 16.78 29.24
C GLU A 3 17.79 15.93 29.79
N GLU A 4 17.09 16.46 30.80
CA GLU A 4 15.98 15.80 31.48
C GLU A 4 14.70 15.78 30.62
N LEU A 5 14.55 16.75 29.70
CA LEU A 5 13.45 16.81 28.74
C LEU A 5 13.69 15.97 27.48
N LEU A 6 14.95 15.62 27.19
CA LEU A 6 15.32 14.82 26.00
C LEU A 6 15.41 13.32 26.29
N HIS A 7 15.66 12.93 27.54
CA HIS A 7 15.70 11.52 27.94
C HIS A 7 14.41 10.73 27.61
N PRO A 8 13.19 11.31 27.73
CA PRO A 8 11.96 10.63 27.33
C PRO A 8 11.83 10.41 25.81
N MET A 9 12.57 11.15 24.98
CA MET A 9 12.42 11.10 23.52
C MET A 9 13.07 9.85 22.91
N VAL A 10 14.15 9.35 23.51
CA VAL A 10 14.86 8.15 23.04
C VAL A 10 13.93 6.94 22.94
N PRO A 11 13.22 6.51 24.01
CA PRO A 11 12.33 5.36 23.91
C PRO A 11 11.17 5.60 22.93
N ILE A 12 10.61 6.82 22.88
CA ILE A 12 9.50 7.12 21.97
C ILE A 12 9.92 6.97 20.50
N ILE A 13 11.10 7.48 20.13
CA ILE A 13 11.61 7.36 18.76
C ILE A 13 11.96 5.91 18.43
N SER A 14 12.54 5.18 19.37
CA SER A 14 12.81 3.74 19.23
C SER A 14 11.51 2.95 19.02
N ASP A 15 10.48 3.22 19.82
CA ASP A 15 9.18 2.56 19.71
C ASP A 15 8.52 2.83 18.35
N LEU A 16 8.69 4.04 17.81
CA LEU A 16 8.20 4.39 16.47
C LEU A 16 8.98 3.66 15.36
N ASP A 17 10.30 3.52 15.51
CA ASP A 17 11.13 2.78 14.55
C ASP A 17 10.77 1.28 14.55
N ASP A 18 10.71 0.68 15.75
CA ASP A 18 10.28 -0.71 15.95
C ASP A 18 8.87 -0.95 15.40
N ALA A 19 7.95 0.01 15.58
CA ALA A 19 6.60 -0.09 15.03
C ALA A 19 6.57 -0.05 13.50
N VAL A 20 7.47 0.70 12.84
CA VAL A 20 7.62 0.66 11.38
C VAL A 20 8.16 -0.69 10.93
N ASP A 21 9.18 -1.22 11.62
CA ASP A 21 9.76 -2.54 11.33
C ASP A 21 8.73 -3.69 11.46
N GLU A 22 7.92 -3.65 12.52
CA GLU A 22 6.82 -4.59 12.70
C GLU A 22 5.83 -4.49 11.54
N MET A 23 5.51 -3.27 11.10
CA MET A 23 4.57 -3.05 10.01
C MET A 23 5.09 -3.52 8.66
N GLN A 24 6.37 -3.32 8.38
CA GLN A 24 7.00 -3.84 7.17
C GLN A 24 7.00 -5.37 7.16
N THR A 25 7.15 -5.99 8.33
CA THR A 25 7.05 -7.46 8.47
C THR A 25 5.61 -7.95 8.28
N GLU A 26 4.63 -7.29 8.88
CA GLU A 26 3.21 -7.66 8.75
C GLU A 26 2.71 -7.52 7.31
N LEU A 27 3.20 -6.50 6.58
CA LEU A 27 2.90 -6.30 5.17
C LEU A 27 3.26 -7.50 4.30
N LEU A 28 4.28 -8.29 4.67
CA LEU A 28 4.67 -9.50 3.94
C LEU A 28 3.55 -10.55 3.89
N VAL A 29 2.62 -10.52 4.86
CA VAL A 29 1.61 -11.56 5.06
C VAL A 29 0.18 -11.04 4.85
N SER A 30 -0.10 -9.76 5.12
CA SER A 30 -1.45 -9.19 5.06
C SER A 30 -1.51 -7.81 4.38
N THR A 31 -2.67 -7.48 3.81
CA THR A 31 -3.03 -6.18 3.23
C THR A 31 -4.20 -5.49 3.97
N ASP A 32 -4.46 -5.87 5.21
CA ASP A 32 -5.67 -5.47 5.94
C ASP A 32 -5.72 -3.97 6.31
N LYS A 33 -6.95 -3.44 6.47
CA LYS A 33 -7.20 -2.04 6.89
C LYS A 33 -6.49 -1.60 8.19
N PRO A 34 -6.31 -2.44 9.23
CA PRO A 34 -5.57 -2.07 10.44
C PRO A 34 -4.13 -1.64 10.15
N ILE A 35 -3.43 -2.32 9.22
CA ILE A 35 -2.05 -1.99 8.82
C ILE A 35 -1.97 -0.57 8.27
N ARG A 36 -2.90 -0.23 7.36
CA ARG A 36 -2.98 1.12 6.78
C ARG A 36 -3.15 2.21 7.85
N LYS A 37 -4.00 1.95 8.85
CA LYS A 37 -4.26 2.91 9.93
C LYS A 37 -3.05 3.07 10.85
N ARG A 38 -2.38 1.97 11.20
CA ARG A 38 -1.15 1.97 12.01
C ARG A 38 -0.02 2.74 11.31
N LEU A 39 0.28 2.45 10.04
CA LEU A 39 1.28 3.19 9.24
C LEU A 39 1.00 4.69 9.19
N HIS A 40 -0.28 5.07 9.01
CA HIS A 40 -0.66 6.48 9.05
C HIS A 40 -0.41 7.12 10.43
N GLY A 41 -0.72 6.40 11.51
CA GLY A 41 -0.46 6.84 12.88
C GLY A 41 1.02 7.13 13.13
N ILE A 42 1.89 6.15 12.83
CA ILE A 42 3.34 6.28 12.99
C ILE A 42 3.86 7.50 12.21
N ARG A 43 3.43 7.68 10.96
CA ARG A 43 3.81 8.82 10.13
C ARG A 43 3.39 10.16 10.73
N GLN A 44 2.17 10.24 11.29
CA GLN A 44 1.67 11.47 11.93
C GLN A 44 2.44 11.79 13.21
N GLU A 45 2.73 10.78 14.04
CA GLU A 45 3.51 10.92 15.26
C GLU A 45 4.94 11.39 14.96
N ALA A 46 5.60 10.78 13.97
CA ALA A 46 6.93 11.19 13.52
C ALA A 46 6.95 12.66 13.03
N ILE A 47 5.97 13.06 12.22
CA ILE A 47 5.82 14.45 11.75
C ILE A 47 5.60 15.41 12.93
N ALA A 48 4.76 15.03 13.88
CA ALA A 48 4.45 15.86 15.04
C ALA A 48 5.71 16.10 15.88
N LEU A 49 6.43 15.04 16.27
CA LEU A 49 7.66 15.14 17.06
C LEU A 49 8.73 15.97 16.34
N ARG A 50 8.91 15.76 15.03
CA ARG A 50 9.86 16.53 14.23
C ARG A 50 9.52 18.01 14.23
N ARG A 51 8.24 18.37 14.13
CA ARG A 51 7.77 19.76 14.16
C ARG A 51 8.11 20.47 15.48
N TYR A 52 8.24 19.72 16.59
CA TYR A 52 8.67 20.27 17.87
C TYR A 52 10.20 20.30 18.01
N LEU A 53 10.92 19.27 17.56
CA LEU A 53 12.37 19.16 17.75
C LEU A 53 13.20 20.00 16.76
N ALA A 54 12.77 20.10 15.49
CA ALA A 54 13.55 20.80 14.47
C ALA A 54 13.78 22.29 14.80
N PRO A 55 12.77 23.07 15.25
CA PRO A 55 12.99 24.47 15.65
C PRO A 55 13.92 24.60 16.87
N GLN A 56 13.90 23.62 17.79
CA GLN A 56 14.78 23.61 18.96
C GLN A 56 16.23 23.38 18.56
N ARG A 57 16.49 22.44 17.64
CA ARG A 57 17.82 22.23 17.04
C ARG A 57 18.33 23.52 16.42
N ASP A 58 17.50 24.18 15.61
CA ASP A 58 17.88 25.42 14.94
C ASP A 58 18.19 26.55 15.94
N ALA A 59 17.38 26.68 17.00
CA ALA A 59 17.63 27.63 18.08
C ALA A 59 18.95 27.35 18.80
N MET A 60 19.22 26.09 19.18
CA MET A 60 20.47 25.71 19.83
C MET A 60 21.69 25.93 18.92
N SER A 61 21.57 25.65 17.63
CA SER A 61 22.63 25.92 16.65
C SER A 61 22.95 27.42 16.56
N ARG A 62 21.93 28.29 16.61
CA ARG A 62 22.12 29.74 16.60
C ARG A 62 22.77 30.26 17.89
N LEU A 63 22.36 29.73 19.04
CA LEU A 63 22.93 30.11 20.33
C LEU A 63 24.42 29.77 20.44
N GLN A 64 24.89 28.73 19.75
CA GLN A 64 26.31 28.38 19.70
C GLN A 64 27.17 29.40 18.93
N THR A 65 26.63 29.98 17.86
CA THR A 65 27.35 30.90 16.97
C THR A 65 27.33 32.35 17.45
N GLU A 66 26.37 32.73 18.29
CA GLU A 66 26.27 34.10 18.80
C GLU A 66 27.33 34.38 19.88
N PRO A 67 28.03 35.55 19.82
CA PRO A 67 29.00 35.97 20.82
C PRO A 67 28.30 36.46 22.09
N MET A 68 27.70 35.52 22.82
CA MET A 68 27.06 35.78 24.10
C MET A 68 28.09 35.77 25.23
N THR A 69 28.18 36.88 25.95
CA THR A 69 29.15 37.15 27.03
C THR A 69 28.85 36.40 28.32
N TRP A 70 27.65 35.84 28.47
CA TRP A 70 27.20 35.10 29.65
C TRP A 70 27.36 33.57 29.54
N LEU A 71 27.80 33.07 28.37
CA LEU A 71 27.98 31.65 28.08
C LEU A 71 29.46 31.27 28.19
N ASN A 72 29.81 30.47 29.20
CA ASN A 72 31.16 29.94 29.33
C ASN A 72 31.41 28.75 28.37
N ASP A 73 32.66 28.30 28.26
CA ASP A 73 33.02 27.21 27.34
C ASP A 73 32.37 25.86 27.67
N LEU A 74 32.12 25.60 28.96
CA LEU A 74 31.46 24.38 29.42
C LEU A 74 29.99 24.36 29.00
N ASP A 75 29.27 25.46 29.17
CA ASP A 75 27.89 25.64 28.75
C ASP A 75 27.76 25.52 27.22
N ARG A 76 28.73 26.04 26.47
CA ARG A 76 28.82 25.87 25.01
C ARG A 76 29.00 24.41 24.60
N ALA A 77 29.81 23.65 25.34
CA ALA A 77 30.00 22.22 25.09
C ALA A 77 28.70 21.43 25.34
N TYR A 78 28.00 21.69 26.44
CA TYR A 78 26.71 21.06 26.73
C TYR A 78 25.63 21.41 25.69
N LEU A 79 25.56 22.69 25.26
CA LEU A 79 24.64 23.11 24.19
C LEU A 79 24.93 22.38 22.87
N ARG A 80 26.21 22.20 22.53
CA ARG A 80 26.62 21.46 21.33
C ARG A 80 26.17 20.01 21.39
N GLU A 81 26.46 19.32 22.49
CA GLU A 81 26.04 17.93 22.68
C GLU A 81 24.52 17.77 22.61
N THR A 82 23.77 18.70 23.21
CA THR A 82 22.30 18.71 23.18
C THR A 82 21.77 18.95 21.76
N ALA A 83 22.38 19.87 21.02
CA ALA A 83 22.04 20.14 19.62
C ALA A 83 22.31 18.94 18.73
N ASP A 84 23.45 18.26 18.90
CA ASP A 84 23.83 17.08 18.14
C ASP A 84 22.88 15.90 18.43
N ARG A 85 22.49 15.70 19.69
CA ARG A 85 21.47 14.69 20.06
C ARG A 85 20.11 15.00 19.42
N THR A 86 19.69 16.27 19.46
CA THR A 86 18.42 16.69 18.87
C THR A 86 18.43 16.57 17.34
N LEU A 87 19.57 16.82 16.70
CA LEU A 87 19.76 16.60 15.27
C LEU A 87 19.53 15.13 14.91
N ARG A 88 20.17 14.20 15.64
CA ARG A 88 19.96 12.76 15.42
C ARG A 88 18.49 12.36 15.54
N PHE A 89 17.79 12.85 16.56
CA PHE A 89 16.35 12.59 16.67
C PHE A 89 15.53 13.12 15.48
N VAL A 90 15.87 14.29 14.95
CA VAL A 90 15.20 14.82 13.75
C VAL A 90 15.47 13.95 12.53
N GLU A 91 16.70 13.46 12.37
CA GLU A 91 17.09 12.55 11.28
C GLU A 91 16.38 11.19 11.40
N ASP A 92 16.31 10.62 12.60
CA ASP A 92 15.59 9.38 12.87
C ASP A 92 14.09 9.53 12.56
N LEU A 93 13.46 10.63 12.98
CA LEU A 93 12.06 10.92 12.68
C LEU A 93 11.80 11.13 11.19
N ASP A 94 12.73 11.74 10.46
CA ASP A 94 12.66 11.86 9.00
C ASP A 94 12.78 10.48 8.32
N SER A 95 13.67 9.60 8.82
CA SER A 95 13.80 8.22 8.36
C SER A 95 12.52 7.41 8.60
N ILE A 96 11.99 7.42 9.82
CA ILE A 96 10.73 6.73 10.20
C ILE A 96 9.58 7.19 9.31
N ARG A 97 9.45 8.51 9.08
CA ARG A 97 8.41 9.08 8.21
C ARG A 97 8.53 8.54 6.78
N GLU A 98 9.74 8.49 6.24
CA GLU A 98 10.00 8.00 4.88
C GLU A 98 9.74 6.51 4.75
N ARG A 99 10.25 5.70 5.69
CA ARG A 99 10.00 4.25 5.75
C ARG A 99 8.50 3.95 5.85
N ALA A 100 7.76 4.68 6.67
CA ALA A 100 6.30 4.54 6.77
C ALA A 100 5.57 4.92 5.46
N ALA A 101 6.06 5.92 4.72
CA ALA A 101 5.52 6.28 3.41
C ALA A 101 5.78 5.18 2.36
N ILE A 102 7.00 4.66 2.29
CA ILE A 102 7.37 3.54 1.41
C ILE A 102 6.51 2.31 1.72
N ALA A 103 6.33 1.97 3.01
CA ALA A 103 5.47 0.86 3.42
C ALA A 103 4.00 1.07 3.03
N GLN A 104 3.51 2.32 3.09
CA GLN A 104 2.16 2.66 2.66
C GLN A 104 2.00 2.53 1.13
N ASP A 105 3.01 2.87 0.34
CA ASP A 105 2.99 2.72 -1.11
C ASP A 105 3.04 1.25 -1.52
N GLU A 106 3.88 0.44 -0.85
CA GLU A 106 3.92 -1.02 -1.03
C GLU A 106 2.56 -1.67 -0.71
N LEU A 107 1.91 -1.25 0.38
CA LEU A 107 0.55 -1.72 0.70
C LEU A 107 -0.44 -1.40 -0.42
N ASN A 108 -0.40 -0.18 -0.96
CA ASN A 108 -1.29 0.22 -2.05
C ASN A 108 -1.02 -0.62 -3.32
N ASN A 109 0.24 -0.89 -3.64
CA ASN A 109 0.62 -1.74 -4.77
C ASN A 109 0.06 -3.15 -4.61
N ARG A 110 0.19 -3.77 -3.44
CA ARG A 110 -0.36 -5.11 -3.17
C ARG A 110 -1.88 -5.16 -3.25
N VAL A 111 -2.56 -4.14 -2.73
CA VAL A 111 -4.02 -4.01 -2.84
C VAL A 111 -4.44 -3.89 -4.31
N ASN A 112 -3.71 -3.10 -5.10
CA ASN A 112 -3.97 -2.97 -6.54
C ASN A 112 -3.70 -4.28 -7.28
N ASP A 113 -2.64 -5.02 -6.96
CA ASP A 113 -2.36 -6.33 -7.56
C ASP A 113 -3.45 -7.35 -7.23
N GLN A 114 -3.93 -7.37 -5.99
CA GLN A 114 -5.05 -8.21 -5.58
C GLN A 114 -6.35 -7.84 -6.31
N MET A 115 -6.61 -6.54 -6.46
CA MET A 115 -7.76 -6.03 -7.21
C MET A 115 -7.66 -6.41 -8.68
N ASN A 116 -6.50 -6.23 -9.31
CA ASN A 116 -6.22 -6.59 -10.70
C ASN A 116 -6.40 -8.09 -10.91
N ARG A 117 -5.90 -8.93 -10.01
CA ARG A 117 -6.08 -10.39 -10.07
C ARG A 117 -7.56 -10.77 -9.96
N THR A 118 -8.31 -10.12 -9.07
CA THR A 118 -9.74 -10.36 -8.90
C THR A 118 -10.53 -9.93 -10.14
N MET A 119 -10.22 -8.76 -10.69
CA MET A 119 -10.83 -8.25 -11.92
C MET A 119 -10.52 -9.13 -13.13
N TYR A 120 -9.28 -9.63 -13.21
CA TYR A 120 -8.87 -10.58 -14.24
C TYR A 120 -9.69 -11.86 -14.17
N LEU A 121 -9.85 -12.46 -12.98
CA LEU A 121 -10.67 -13.65 -12.80
C LEU A 121 -12.13 -13.40 -13.19
N LEU A 122 -12.71 -12.27 -12.77
CA LEU A 122 -14.08 -11.90 -13.15
C LEU A 122 -14.22 -11.74 -14.66
N THR A 123 -13.24 -11.10 -15.30
CA THR A 123 -13.20 -10.92 -16.76
C THR A 123 -13.14 -12.26 -17.48
N VAL A 124 -12.25 -13.18 -17.07
CA VAL A 124 -12.16 -14.51 -17.68
C VAL A 124 -13.48 -15.28 -17.56
N VAL A 125 -14.09 -15.28 -16.37
CA VAL A 125 -15.39 -15.92 -16.14
C VAL A 125 -16.47 -15.28 -17.01
N ALA A 126 -16.53 -13.95 -17.07
CA ALA A 126 -17.51 -13.23 -17.88
C ALA A 126 -17.31 -13.50 -19.39
N THR A 127 -16.08 -13.46 -19.89
CA THR A 127 -15.77 -13.73 -21.31
C THR A 127 -16.23 -15.13 -21.71
N LEU A 128 -16.07 -16.14 -20.86
CA LEU A 128 -16.53 -17.51 -21.15
C LEU A 128 -18.06 -17.66 -21.04
N LEU A 129 -18.71 -16.97 -20.10
CA LEU A 129 -20.14 -17.12 -19.85
C LEU A 129 -21.02 -16.25 -20.73
N LEU A 130 -20.60 -15.04 -21.11
CA LEU A 130 -21.44 -14.09 -21.84
C LEU A 130 -21.88 -14.61 -23.22
N PRO A 131 -21.00 -15.18 -24.07
CA PRO A 131 -21.39 -15.73 -25.36
C PRO A 131 -22.33 -16.94 -25.23
N ALA A 132 -22.03 -17.83 -24.28
CA ALA A 132 -22.90 -18.98 -23.97
C ALA A 132 -24.28 -18.55 -23.46
N SER A 133 -24.33 -17.53 -22.59
CA SER A 133 -25.56 -16.95 -22.05
C SER A 133 -26.37 -16.25 -23.14
N LEU A 134 -25.72 -15.56 -24.06
CA LEU A 134 -26.38 -14.94 -25.21
C LEU A 134 -26.99 -16.00 -26.13
N LEU A 135 -26.26 -17.08 -26.43
CA LEU A 135 -26.75 -18.15 -27.31
C LEU A 135 -27.94 -18.88 -26.69
N THR A 136 -27.84 -19.25 -25.41
CA THR A 136 -28.94 -19.91 -24.68
C THR A 136 -30.15 -18.99 -24.53
N GLY A 137 -29.93 -17.70 -24.26
CA GLY A 137 -30.99 -16.69 -24.22
C GLY A 137 -31.70 -16.52 -25.57
N LEU A 138 -30.94 -16.44 -26.68
CA LEU A 138 -31.48 -16.33 -28.03
C LEU A 138 -32.29 -17.57 -28.45
N LEU A 139 -31.91 -18.77 -27.99
CA LEU A 139 -32.67 -20.00 -28.26
C LEU A 139 -33.87 -20.17 -27.32
N GLY A 140 -33.84 -19.54 -26.15
CA GLY A 140 -34.93 -19.55 -25.18
C GLY A 140 -36.07 -18.59 -25.48
N ILE A 141 -35.93 -17.70 -26.46
CA ILE A 141 -37.05 -16.83 -26.87
C ILE A 141 -38.07 -17.65 -27.66
N ASN A 142 -39.35 -17.57 -27.29
CA ASN A 142 -40.47 -18.21 -28.00
C ASN A 142 -40.82 -17.47 -29.29
N VAL A 143 -39.85 -17.27 -30.18
CA VAL A 143 -40.05 -16.63 -31.48
C VAL A 143 -40.02 -17.71 -32.56
N GLY A 144 -41.09 -17.85 -33.34
CA GLY A 144 -41.16 -18.83 -34.43
C GLY A 144 -40.08 -18.58 -35.49
N GLY A 145 -39.53 -19.65 -36.07
CA GLY A 145 -38.53 -19.57 -37.13
C GLY A 145 -37.07 -19.72 -36.69
N VAL A 146 -36.79 -20.20 -35.48
CA VAL A 146 -35.43 -20.58 -35.07
C VAL A 146 -34.89 -21.66 -36.04
N PRO A 147 -33.76 -21.42 -36.72
CA PRO A 147 -33.22 -22.35 -37.70
C PRO A 147 -32.91 -23.72 -37.06
N GLY A 148 -33.46 -24.79 -37.62
CA GLY A 148 -33.16 -26.16 -37.20
C GLY A 148 -34.08 -26.78 -36.15
N VAL A 149 -35.07 -26.07 -35.60
CA VAL A 149 -35.96 -26.62 -34.54
C VAL A 149 -36.75 -27.87 -34.96
N GLU A 150 -37.03 -28.05 -36.25
CA GLU A 150 -37.69 -29.26 -36.77
C GLU A 150 -36.73 -30.44 -37.00
N SER A 151 -35.42 -30.27 -36.76
CA SER A 151 -34.40 -31.32 -36.90
C SER A 151 -34.06 -31.93 -35.55
N ASP A 152 -34.10 -33.26 -35.47
CA ASP A 152 -33.70 -34.03 -34.28
C ASP A 152 -32.27 -33.74 -33.81
N TRP A 153 -31.41 -33.19 -34.69
CA TRP A 153 -29.99 -32.93 -34.42
C TRP A 153 -29.71 -31.52 -33.89
N ALA A 154 -30.68 -30.60 -33.95
CA ALA A 154 -30.43 -29.20 -33.63
C ALA A 154 -30.07 -28.98 -32.15
N PHE A 155 -30.69 -29.72 -31.24
CA PHE A 155 -30.32 -29.70 -29.83
C PHE A 155 -28.87 -30.16 -29.61
N LEU A 156 -28.48 -31.25 -30.28
CA LEU A 156 -27.13 -31.82 -30.18
C LEU A 156 -26.07 -30.85 -30.76
N ALA A 157 -26.38 -30.19 -31.88
CA ALA A 157 -25.51 -29.20 -32.50
C ALA A 157 -25.25 -28.00 -31.59
N VAL A 158 -26.29 -27.44 -30.97
CA VAL A 158 -26.16 -26.33 -30.00
C VAL A 158 -25.37 -26.78 -28.76
N ALA A 159 -25.66 -27.98 -28.24
CA ALA A 159 -24.99 -28.51 -27.06
C ALA A 159 -23.48 -28.73 -27.26
N ILE A 160 -23.02 -28.94 -28.49
CA ILE A 160 -21.60 -29.04 -28.85
C ILE A 160 -21.01 -27.66 -29.21
N LEU A 161 -21.80 -26.80 -29.85
CA LEU A 161 -21.36 -25.46 -30.26
C LEU A 161 -20.96 -24.58 -29.08
N ILE A 162 -21.73 -24.59 -27.99
CA ILE A 162 -21.46 -23.79 -26.78
C ILE A 162 -20.08 -24.13 -26.15
N PRO A 163 -19.78 -25.39 -25.77
CA PRO A 163 -18.48 -25.73 -25.23
C PRO A 163 -17.36 -25.60 -26.28
N GLY A 164 -17.67 -25.76 -27.58
CA GLY A 164 -16.72 -25.51 -28.67
C GLY A 164 -16.29 -24.04 -28.76
N LEU A 165 -17.23 -23.10 -28.66
CA LEU A 165 -16.96 -21.65 -28.59
C LEU A 165 -16.15 -21.29 -27.35
N ALA A 166 -16.54 -21.80 -26.18
CA ALA A 166 -15.80 -21.58 -24.94
C ALA A 166 -14.36 -22.11 -25.01
N LEU A 167 -14.15 -23.28 -25.63
CA LEU A 167 -12.81 -23.85 -25.83
C LEU A 167 -11.98 -22.99 -26.81
N LEU A 168 -12.59 -22.49 -27.87
CA LEU A 168 -11.93 -21.64 -28.86
C LEU A 168 -11.51 -20.30 -28.25
N GLU A 169 -12.40 -19.67 -27.48
CA GLU A 169 -12.11 -18.47 -26.70
C GLU A 169 -10.99 -18.69 -25.68
N PHE A 170 -11.02 -19.81 -24.96
CA PHE A 170 -9.95 -20.18 -24.04
C PHE A 170 -8.59 -20.36 -24.73
N LEU A 171 -8.56 -21.05 -25.87
CA LEU A 171 -7.33 -21.24 -26.66
C LEU A 171 -6.82 -19.93 -27.24
N PHE A 172 -7.71 -19.04 -27.68
CA PHE A 172 -7.38 -17.72 -28.19
C PHE A 172 -6.75 -16.83 -27.10
N LEU A 173 -7.33 -16.80 -25.90
CA LEU A 173 -6.79 -16.08 -24.75
C LEU A 173 -5.41 -16.61 -24.33
N ARG A 174 -5.22 -17.92 -24.37
CA ARG A 174 -3.92 -18.56 -24.11
C ARG A 174 -2.87 -18.22 -25.18
N TRP A 175 -3.27 -18.16 -26.46
CA TRP A 175 -2.34 -17.83 -27.55
C TRP A 175 -1.87 -16.38 -27.51
N MET A 176 -2.73 -15.44 -27.11
CA MET A 176 -2.35 -14.05 -26.88
C MET A 176 -1.45 -13.85 -25.64
N LYS A 177 -1.12 -14.91 -24.89
CA LYS A 177 -0.38 -14.85 -23.61
C LYS A 177 -1.08 -13.98 -22.56
N TRP A 178 -2.39 -13.83 -22.68
CA TRP A 178 -3.20 -13.20 -21.63
C TRP A 178 -3.49 -14.18 -20.49
N ILE A 179 -3.37 -15.49 -20.77
CA ILE A 179 -3.38 -16.64 -19.85
C ILE A 179 -2.09 -17.43 -20.10
#